data_AF-A0A0F9NLP8-F1
#
_entry.id   AF-A0A0F9NLP8-F1
#
_cell.length_a   1.000
_cell.length_b   1.000
_cell.length_c   1.000
_cell.angle_alpha   90.00
_cell.angle_beta   90.00
_cell.angle_gamma   90.00
#
_symmetry.space_group_name_H-M   'P 1'
#
loop_
_entity.id
_entity.type
_entity.pdbx_description
1 polymer ?
#
loop_
_entity_poly.entity_id
_entity_poly.type
_entity_poly.pdbx_seq_one_letter_code
_entity_poly.pdbx_strand_id
1 'polypeptide(L)'
;MIKVIIELELVFSYRLALGTLVDFCNLWDSTLLYGGTKKLKAIISMPGVHFKKIFGTNPREKEYPVPSGMEKFISKSVVKNILIKGK
;
A
#
# COMPACT_ATOMS: atom_id res chain seq x y z
N MET A 1 8.13 -14.91 -0.46
CA MET A 1 7.82 -13.53 -0.01
C MET A 1 7.14 -12.83 -1.18
N ILE A 2 5.97 -12.24 -0.98
CA ILE A 2 5.17 -11.63 -2.05
C ILE A 2 5.38 -10.12 -2.01
N LYS A 3 5.60 -9.50 -3.17
CA LYS A 3 5.67 -8.05 -3.31
C LYS A 3 4.42 -7.54 -3.99
N VAL A 4 3.83 -6.48 -3.45
CA VAL A 4 2.56 -5.92 -3.93
C VAL A 4 2.78 -4.45 -4.22
N ILE A 5 2.46 -4.01 -5.43
CA ILE A 5 2.41 -2.60 -5.77
C ILE A 5 1.00 -2.10 -5.48
N ILE A 6 0.91 -1.19 -4.53
CA ILE A 6 -0.30 -0.43 -4.24
C ILE A 6 -0.15 1.01 -4.70
N GLU A 7 -1.24 1.60 -5.13
CA GLU A 7 -1.38 3.03 -5.39
C GLU A 7 -2.19 3.63 -4.24
N LEU A 8 -1.60 4.61 -3.57
CA LEU A 8 -2.18 5.36 -2.48
C LEU A 8 -2.62 6.72 -3.00
N GLU A 9 -3.88 7.07 -2.78
CA GLU A 9 -4.40 8.41 -2.94
C GLU A 9 -4.45 9.10 -1.58
N LEU A 10 -3.88 10.29 -1.50
CA LEU A 10 -3.74 11.05 -0.27
C LEU A 10 -4.80 12.14 -0.19
N VAL A 11 -5.35 12.33 1.01
CA VAL A 11 -6.27 13.43 1.32
C VAL A 11 -5.54 14.78 1.19
N PHE A 12 -4.30 14.84 1.67
CA PHE A 12 -3.43 16.01 1.63
C PHE A 12 -2.22 15.77 0.72
N SER A 13 -1.45 16.82 0.42
CA SER A 13 -0.19 16.63 -0.32
C SER A 13 0.79 15.77 0.48
N TYR A 14 1.64 14.99 -0.21
CA TYR A 14 2.57 14.05 0.41
C TYR A 14 3.47 14.68 1.48
N ARG A 15 3.80 15.98 1.34
CA ARG A 15 4.59 16.72 2.34
C ARG A 15 3.90 16.81 3.69
N LEU A 16 2.57 16.96 3.70
CA LEU A 16 1.77 17.02 4.92
C LEU A 16 1.43 15.64 5.47
N ALA A 17 1.46 14.60 4.62
CA ALA A 17 1.18 13.22 5.01
C ALA A 17 2.44 12.39 5.30
N LEU A 18 3.64 13.01 5.32
CA LEU A 18 4.92 12.30 5.37
C LEU A 18 5.06 11.41 6.61
N GLY A 19 4.64 11.89 7.79
CA GLY A 19 4.65 11.11 9.03
C GLY A 19 3.82 9.84 8.92
N THR A 20 2.55 9.97 8.51
CA THR A 20 1.65 8.83 8.31
C THR A 20 2.13 7.87 7.23
N LEU A 21 2.78 8.38 6.18
CA LEU A 21 3.38 7.57 5.13
C LEU A 21 4.58 6.75 5.64
N VAL A 22 5.39 7.31 6.55
CA VAL A 22 6.46 6.58 7.24
C VAL A 22 5.87 5.49 8.14
N ASP A 23 4.83 5.80 8.91
CA ASP A 23 4.15 4.81 9.75
C ASP A 23 3.53 3.68 8.93
N PHE A 24 2.93 4.02 7.78
CA PHE A 24 2.45 3.05 6.81
C PHE A 24 3.59 2.15 6.31
N CYS A 25 4.75 2.71 6.00
CA CYS A 25 5.92 1.95 5.55
C CYS A 25 6.43 0.99 6.60
N ASN A 26 6.54 1.44 7.84
CA ASN A 26 7.00 0.61 8.96
C ASN A 26 6.02 -0.52 9.25
N LEU A 27 4.71 -0.24 9.25
CA LEU A 27 3.68 -1.23 9.58
C LEU A 27 3.57 -2.33 8.52
N TRP A 28 3.79 -1.98 7.25
CA TRP A 28 3.66 -2.90 6.14
C TRP A 28 4.98 -3.44 5.59
N ASP A 29 6.13 -3.02 6.12
CA ASP A 29 7.45 -3.26 5.49
C ASP A 29 7.40 -2.88 3.99
N SER A 30 7.07 -1.61 3.74
CA SER A 30 6.85 -1.09 2.39
C SER A 30 7.82 0.03 2.01
N THR A 31 8.03 0.15 0.71
CA THR A 31 8.88 1.18 0.11
C THR A 31 8.03 2.09 -0.75
N LEU A 32 8.00 3.39 -0.45
CA LEU A 32 7.31 4.38 -1.28
C LEU A 32 8.07 4.58 -2.59
N LEU A 33 7.31 4.61 -3.67
CA LEU A 33 7.72 5.02 -5.00
C LEU A 33 7.03 6.34 -5.34
N TYR A 34 7.80 7.23 -5.96
CA TYR A 34 7.28 8.53 -6.38
C TYR A 34 6.21 8.38 -7.47
N GLY A 35 5.04 8.97 -7.23
CA GLY A 35 3.92 8.96 -8.19
C GLY A 35 3.35 10.37 -8.49
N GLY A 36 3.61 11.35 -7.62
CA GLY A 36 3.04 12.70 -7.70
C GLY A 36 2.80 13.30 -6.30
N THR A 37 2.07 14.43 -6.25
CA THR A 37 1.87 15.15 -4.98
C THR A 37 0.75 14.60 -4.10
N LYS A 38 -0.26 13.96 -4.70
CA LYS A 38 -1.41 13.34 -3.99
C LYS A 38 -1.59 11.86 -4.32
N LYS A 39 -0.82 11.33 -5.26
CA LYS A 39 -0.84 9.92 -5.64
C LYS A 39 0.56 9.37 -5.48
N LEU A 40 0.69 8.31 -4.69
CA LEU A 40 1.95 7.63 -4.47
C LEU A 40 1.79 6.16 -4.82
N LYS A 41 2.88 5.52 -5.23
CA LYS A 41 2.93 4.07 -5.31
C LYS A 41 3.71 3.57 -4.11
N ALA A 42 3.38 2.41 -3.58
CA ALA A 42 4.18 1.76 -2.56
C ALA A 42 4.34 0.29 -2.93
N ILE A 43 5.55 -0.24 -2.74
CA ILE A 43 5.82 -1.67 -2.84
C ILE A 43 5.78 -2.21 -1.42
N ILE A 44 4.78 -3.01 -1.12
CA ILE A 44 4.69 -3.73 0.14
C ILE A 44 5.33 -5.11 -0.02
N SER A 45 6.21 -5.48 0.91
CA SER A 45 6.75 -6.84 0.99
C SER A 45 6.10 -7.59 2.14
N MET A 46 5.48 -8.75 1.88
CA MET A 46 4.86 -9.53 2.96
C MET A 46 4.94 -11.04 2.77
N PRO A 47 4.85 -11.82 3.87
CA PRO A 47 4.69 -13.28 3.80
C PRO A 47 3.40 -13.68 3.06
N GLY A 48 3.42 -14.82 2.37
CA GLY A 48 2.26 -15.33 1.63
C GLY A 48 1.02 -15.59 2.49
N VAL A 49 1.22 -15.94 3.77
CA VAL A 49 0.14 -16.09 4.76
C VAL A 49 -0.57 -14.78 5.06
N HIS A 50 0.16 -13.67 5.26
CA HIS A 50 -0.43 -12.35 5.47
C HIS A 50 -1.11 -11.86 4.19
N PHE A 51 -0.45 -12.06 3.05
CA PHE A 51 -0.98 -11.73 1.75
C PHE A 51 -2.36 -12.36 1.51
N LYS A 52 -2.49 -13.67 1.73
CA LYS A 52 -3.76 -14.39 1.55
C LYS A 52 -4.84 -13.94 2.53
N LYS A 53 -4.47 -13.52 3.74
CA LYS A 53 -5.41 -12.99 4.75
C LYS A 53 -5.96 -11.61 4.36
N ILE A 54 -5.12 -10.76 3.78
CA ILE A 54 -5.46 -9.36 3.47
C ILE A 54 -6.08 -9.24 2.08
N PHE A 55 -5.47 -9.88 1.07
CA PHE A 55 -5.86 -9.74 -0.33
C PHE A 55 -6.64 -10.93 -0.89
N GLY A 56 -6.76 -12.02 -0.12
CA GLY A 56 -7.39 -13.27 -0.56
C GLY A 56 -6.49 -14.11 -1.47
N THR A 57 -7.07 -15.13 -2.09
CA THR A 57 -6.38 -16.08 -2.98
C THR A 57 -6.10 -15.52 -4.37
N ASN A 58 -6.78 -14.44 -4.77
CA ASN A 58 -6.67 -13.88 -6.11
C ASN A 58 -6.78 -12.35 -6.08
N PRO A 59 -5.68 -11.65 -5.79
CA PRO A 59 -5.63 -10.19 -5.71
C PRO A 59 -5.88 -9.58 -7.11
N ARG A 60 -7.11 -9.17 -7.38
CA ARG A 60 -7.42 -8.40 -8.60
C ARG A 60 -7.16 -6.93 -8.34
N GLU A 61 -6.94 -6.15 -9.40
CA GLU A 61 -6.90 -4.69 -9.28
C GLU A 61 -8.22 -4.20 -8.69
N LYS A 62 -8.18 -3.88 -7.40
CA LYS A 62 -9.34 -3.49 -6.59
C LYS A 62 -8.91 -2.54 -5.49
N GLU A 63 -9.87 -1.78 -5.01
CA GLU A 63 -9.73 -0.99 -3.80
C GLU A 63 -9.67 -1.90 -2.59
N TYR A 64 -8.72 -1.60 -1.71
CA TYR A 64 -8.55 -2.28 -0.44
C TYR A 64 -8.77 -1.29 0.70
N PRO A 65 -9.29 -1.77 1.84
CA PRO A 65 -9.52 -0.91 2.98
C PRO A 65 -8.20 -0.29 3.44
N VAL A 66 -8.25 1.01 3.70
CA VAL A 66 -7.15 1.73 4.35
C VAL A 66 -7.04 1.24 5.80
N PRO A 67 -5.83 1.01 6.33
CA PRO A 67 -5.64 0.63 7.72
C PRO A 67 -6.28 1.64 8.68
N SER A 68 -6.85 1.13 9.78
CA SER A 68 -7.50 1.98 10.77
C SER A 68 -6.53 2.98 11.40
N GLY A 69 -6.94 4.26 11.45
CA GLY A 69 -6.12 5.38 11.92
C GLY A 69 -5.43 6.15 10.79
N MET A 70 -5.42 5.63 9.56
CA MET A 70 -4.76 6.25 8.41
C MET A 70 -5.74 6.90 7.41
N GLU A 71 -7.06 6.75 7.63
CA GLU A 71 -8.11 7.22 6.71
C GLU A 71 -8.15 8.75 6.59
N LYS A 72 -7.68 9.47 7.62
CA LYS A 72 -7.56 10.93 7.58
C LYS A 72 -6.50 11.42 6.58
N PHE A 73 -5.61 10.54 6.14
CA PHE A 73 -4.46 10.89 5.32
C PHE A 73 -4.46 10.14 3.98
N ILE A 74 -4.96 8.91 3.95
CA ILE A 74 -5.10 8.08 2.76
C ILE A 74 -6.59 7.97 2.45
N SER A 75 -7.03 8.58 1.35
CA SER A 75 -8.43 8.51 0.92
C SER A 75 -8.75 7.19 0.22
N LYS A 76 -7.75 6.58 -0.43
CA LYS A 76 -7.94 5.37 -1.23
C LYS A 76 -6.64 4.57 -1.38
N SER A 77 -6.76 3.24 -1.36
CA SER A 77 -5.66 2.31 -1.62
C SER A 77 -6.09 1.31 -2.69
N VAL A 78 -5.36 1.24 -3.80
CA VAL A 78 -5.66 0.35 -4.93
C VAL A 78 -4.47 -0.57 -5.16
N VAL A 79 -4.68 -1.88 -5.11
CA VAL A 79 -3.64 -2.82 -5.56
C VAL A 79 -3.56 -2.76 -7.07
N LYS A 80 -2.41 -2.40 -7.63
CA LYS A 80 -2.21 -2.30 -9.08
C LYS A 80 -1.49 -3.51 -9.66
N ASN A 81 -0.56 -4.09 -8.92
CA ASN A 81 0.23 -5.20 -9.43
C ASN A 81 0.73 -6.09 -8.29
N ILE A 82 0.82 -7.40 -8.53
CA ILE A 82 1.33 -8.37 -7.55
C ILE A 82 2.51 -9.07 -8.18
N LEU A 83 3.70 -8.76 -7.68
CA LEU A 83 4.93 -9.44 -8.02
C LEU A 83 5.12 -10.61 -7.05
N ILE A 84 4.61 -11.77 -7.46
CA ILE A 84 4.91 -13.03 -6.77
C ILE A 84 6.31 -13.45 -7.21
N LYS A 85 7.34 -13.14 -6.42
CA LYS A 85 8.63 -13.84 -6.57
C LYS A 85 8.42 -15.26 -6.04
N GLY A 86 8.10 -16.17 -6.96
CA GLY A 86 8.20 -17.60 -6.75
C GLY A 86 9.64 -17.96 -6.41
N LYS A 87 9.81 -18.82 -5.41
CA LYS A 87 11.04 -19.57 -5.21
C LYS A 87 10.73 -21.01 -5.61
#